data_AF-A0A9K3IUW1-F1
#
_entry.id   AF-A0A9K3IUW1-F1
#
_cell.length_a   1.000
_cell.length_b   1.000
_cell.length_c   1.000
_cell.angle_alpha   90.00
_cell.angle_beta   90.00
_cell.angle_gamma   90.00
#
_symmetry.space_group_name_H-M   'P 1'
#
loop_
_entity.id
_entity.type
_entity.pdbx_description
1 polymer ?
#
loop_
_entity_poly.entity_id
_entity_poly.type
_entity_poly.pdbx_seq_one_letter_code
_entity_poly.pdbx_strand_id
1 'polypeptide(L)'
;MYELIIIIIIIIIIIIIIIIIIIVVVVVVVVVVVVVVVVVIVIVIDISKKARASANANTNFSRLGRTGFAGLDAKTDTIWPLLEAKYPYLKTIQDKRAKAWIMSRKIKNPETNSYELGPDSHETIECLVRTERKMIEDGSYFVGKEDPIVRVMGREHGGRTRAVSELIGNIIWPFWL
;
A
#
# COMPACT_ATOMS: atom_id res chain seq x y z
N MET A 1 -77.45 -30.05 -11.53
CA MET A 1 -76.20 -30.33 -12.30
C MET A 1 -75.54 -29.04 -12.78
N TYR A 2 -76.25 -28.14 -13.45
CA TYR A 2 -75.70 -26.87 -13.95
C TYR A 2 -75.18 -25.92 -12.85
N GLU A 3 -75.90 -25.79 -11.72
CA GLU A 3 -75.44 -24.95 -10.59
C GLU A 3 -74.12 -25.43 -9.97
N LEU A 4 -73.93 -26.75 -9.85
CA LEU A 4 -72.69 -27.33 -9.33
C LEU A 4 -71.49 -27.02 -10.24
N ILE A 5 -71.70 -27.05 -11.56
CA ILE A 5 -70.67 -26.72 -12.56
C ILE A 5 -70.26 -25.24 -12.45
N ILE A 6 -71.23 -24.32 -12.28
CA ILE A 6 -70.95 -22.89 -12.08
C ILE A 6 -70.10 -22.67 -10.82
N ILE A 7 -70.45 -23.30 -9.70
CA ILE A 7 -69.70 -23.17 -8.44
C ILE A 7 -68.25 -23.64 -8.62
N ILE A 8 -68.03 -24.77 -9.30
CA ILE A 8 -66.70 -25.31 -9.57
C ILE A 8 -65.88 -24.32 -10.42
N ILE A 9 -66.48 -23.74 -11.46
CA ILE A 9 -65.80 -22.75 -12.32
C ILE A 9 -65.39 -21.52 -11.51
N ILE A 10 -66.27 -21.01 -10.64
CA ILE A 10 -65.96 -19.87 -9.77
C ILE A 10 -64.78 -20.19 -8.84
N ILE A 11 -64.76 -21.37 -8.23
CA ILE A 11 -63.65 -21.81 -7.36
C ILE A 11 -62.34 -21.86 -8.15
N ILE A 12 -62.35 -22.42 -9.36
CA ILE A 12 -61.16 -22.49 -10.23
C ILE A 12 -60.67 -21.07 -10.55
N ILE A 13 -61.56 -20.15 -10.90
CA ILE A 13 -61.21 -18.75 -11.18
C ILE A 13 -60.57 -18.10 -9.95
N ILE A 14 -61.14 -18.30 -8.76
CA ILE A 14 -60.59 -17.77 -7.50
C ILE A 14 -59.18 -18.33 -7.25
N ILE A 15 -58.98 -19.64 -7.44
CA ILE A 15 -57.67 -20.27 -7.29
C ILE A 15 -56.66 -19.66 -8.28
N ILE A 16 -57.04 -19.47 -9.55
CA ILE A 16 -56.18 -18.84 -10.57
C ILE A 16 -55.80 -17.42 -10.14
N ILE A 17 -56.77 -16.62 -9.66
CA ILE A 17 -56.52 -15.25 -9.17
C ILE A 17 -55.52 -15.27 -8.01
N ILE A 18 -55.69 -16.18 -7.04
CA ILE A 18 -54.78 -16.33 -5.90
C ILE A 18 -53.37 -16.68 -6.39
N ILE A 19 -53.24 -17.61 -7.32
CA ILE A 19 -51.94 -17.99 -7.90
C ILE A 19 -51.27 -16.80 -8.58
N ILE A 20 -52.03 -16.02 -9.36
CA ILE A 20 -51.51 -14.81 -10.01
C ILE A 20 -51.01 -13.80 -8.97
N ILE A 21 -51.78 -13.57 -7.91
CA ILE A 21 -51.38 -12.66 -6.82
C ILE A 21 -50.08 -13.14 -6.17
N ILE A 22 -49.96 -14.43 -5.87
CA ILE A 22 -48.75 -15.01 -5.28
C ILE A 22 -47.56 -14.80 -6.22
N ILE A 23 -47.71 -15.07 -7.53
CA ILE A 23 -46.64 -14.86 -8.51
C ILE A 23 -46.21 -13.39 -8.52
N VAL A 24 -47.15 -12.44 -8.55
CA VAL A 24 -46.86 -11.01 -8.54
C VAL A 24 -46.09 -10.63 -7.28
N VAL A 25 -46.52 -11.10 -6.11
CA VAL A 25 -45.83 -10.84 -4.84
C VAL A 25 -44.40 -11.38 -4.87
N VAL A 26 -44.21 -12.62 -5.33
CA VAL A 26 -42.87 -13.23 -5.45
C VAL A 26 -41.99 -12.41 -6.39
N VAL A 27 -42.50 -11.99 -7.55
CA VAL A 27 -41.75 -11.16 -8.50
C VAL A 27 -41.34 -9.82 -7.87
N VAL A 28 -42.26 -9.15 -7.15
CA VAL A 28 -41.95 -7.89 -6.45
C VAL A 28 -40.86 -8.10 -5.41
N VAL A 29 -40.93 -9.17 -4.61
CA VAL A 29 -39.91 -9.49 -3.61
C VAL A 29 -38.55 -9.71 -4.26
N VAL A 30 -38.49 -10.49 -5.36
CA VAL A 30 -37.24 -10.73 -6.09
C VAL A 30 -36.66 -9.43 -6.62
N VAL A 31 -37.48 -8.56 -7.22
CA VAL A 31 -37.03 -7.26 -7.73
C VAL A 31 -36.44 -6.41 -6.61
N VAL A 32 -37.12 -6.33 -5.45
CA VAL A 32 -36.62 -5.58 -4.29
C VAL A 32 -35.27 -6.13 -3.82
N VAL A 33 -35.12 -7.45 -3.70
CA VAL A 33 -33.85 -8.08 -3.30
C VAL A 33 -32.74 -7.74 -4.30
N VAL A 34 -32.99 -7.85 -5.60
CA VAL A 34 -32.01 -7.51 -6.64
C VAL A 34 -31.56 -6.06 -6.54
N VAL A 35 -32.51 -5.13 -6.37
CA VAL A 35 -32.18 -3.70 -6.22
C VAL A 35 -31.29 -3.45 -5.00
N VAL A 36 -31.62 -4.05 -3.85
CA VAL A 36 -30.81 -3.93 -2.63
C VAL A 36 -29.39 -4.44 -2.85
N VAL A 37 -29.23 -5.61 -3.47
CA VAL A 37 -27.91 -6.19 -3.76
C VAL A 37 -27.10 -5.27 -4.68
N VAL A 38 -27.70 -4.73 -5.73
CA VAL A 38 -27.02 -3.80 -6.66
C VAL A 38 -26.53 -2.55 -5.92
N VAL A 39 -27.37 -1.95 -5.07
CA VAL A 39 -27.00 -0.76 -4.28
C VAL A 39 -25.81 -1.06 -3.36
N VAL A 40 -25.83 -2.20 -2.66
CA VAL A 40 -24.72 -2.60 -1.77
C VAL A 40 -23.42 -2.75 -2.56
N ILE A 41 -23.44 -3.42 -3.72
CA ILE A 41 -22.25 -3.62 -4.56
C ILE A 41 -21.66 -2.27 -4.99
N VAL A 42 -22.51 -1.33 -5.45
CA VAL A 42 -22.06 0.00 -5.87
C VAL A 42 -21.36 0.75 -4.74
N ILE A 43 -21.95 0.74 -3.53
CA ILE A 43 -21.36 1.40 -2.34
C ILE A 43 -20.00 0.79 -2.00
N VAL A 44 -19.89 -0.55 -2.00
CA VAL A 44 -18.64 -1.25 -1.68
C VAL A 44 -17.54 -0.91 -2.68
N ILE A 45 -17.87 -0.85 -3.98
CA ILE A 45 -16.91 -0.48 -5.03
C ILE A 45 -16.41 0.95 -4.82
N ASP A 46 -17.29 1.90 -4.48
CA ASP A 46 -16.90 3.29 -4.25
C ASP A 46 -16.01 3.46 -3.00
N ILE A 47 -16.29 2.74 -1.92
CA ILE A 47 -15.41 2.70 -0.74
C ILE A 47 -14.04 2.14 -1.12
N SER A 48 -14.00 1.06 -1.90
CA SER A 48 -12.75 0.46 -2.38
C SER A 48 -11.94 1.42 -3.26
N LYS A 49 -12.59 2.14 -4.18
CA LYS A 49 -11.94 3.16 -5.01
C LYS A 49 -11.38 4.31 -4.16
N LYS A 50 -12.15 4.81 -3.19
CA LYS A 50 -11.70 5.86 -2.26
C LYS A 50 -10.53 5.40 -1.41
N ALA A 51 -10.56 4.17 -0.90
CA ALA A 51 -9.46 3.57 -0.15
C ALA A 51 -8.20 3.44 -1.01
N ARG A 52 -8.33 3.00 -2.27
CA ARG A 52 -7.22 2.88 -3.21
C ARG A 52 -6.64 4.25 -3.61
N ALA A 53 -7.50 5.25 -3.83
CA ALA A 53 -7.07 6.62 -4.10
C ALA A 53 -6.34 7.22 -2.90
N SER A 54 -6.85 7.00 -1.68
CA SER A 54 -6.18 7.43 -0.44
C SER A 54 -4.83 6.74 -0.24
N ALA A 55 -4.74 5.43 -0.53
CA ALA A 55 -3.48 4.71 -0.48
C ALA A 55 -2.46 5.23 -1.50
N ASN A 56 -2.89 5.53 -2.73
CA ASN A 56 -2.02 6.08 -3.78
C ASN A 56 -1.61 7.54 -3.51
N ALA A 57 -2.46 8.33 -2.86
CA ALA A 57 -2.18 9.73 -2.51
C ALA A 57 -1.28 9.86 -1.27
N ASN A 58 -1.02 8.77 -0.54
CA ASN A 58 -0.15 8.78 0.61
C ASN A 58 1.32 8.86 0.17
N THR A 59 1.86 10.08 0.14
CA THR A 59 3.27 10.39 -0.16
C THR A 59 4.23 10.02 0.97
N ASN A 60 3.70 9.59 2.12
CA ASN A 60 4.50 9.25 3.29
C ASN A 60 4.82 7.73 3.30
N PHE A 61 5.78 7.33 2.46
CA PHE A 61 6.27 5.95 2.36
C PHE A 61 7.14 5.50 3.56
N SER A 62 6.99 6.14 4.73
CA SER A 62 7.78 5.86 5.93
C SER A 62 7.15 4.76 6.78
N ARG A 63 7.07 3.54 6.24
CA ARG A 63 6.68 2.37 7.02
C ARG A 63 7.61 1.22 6.77
N LEU A 64 8.93 1.47 6.88
CA LEU A 64 9.92 0.42 7.02
C LEU A 64 10.38 0.30 8.48
N GLY A 65 10.55 -0.91 8.96
CA GLY A 65 10.97 -1.38 10.26
C GLY A 65 11.79 -2.62 10.05
N ARG A 66 11.96 -3.42 11.10
CA ARG A 66 13.16 -4.25 11.29
C ARG A 66 13.57 -5.13 10.10
N THR A 67 12.64 -5.54 9.23
CA THR A 67 12.89 -6.46 8.12
C THR A 67 12.88 -5.88 6.72
N GLY A 68 12.21 -4.79 6.35
CA GLY A 68 12.09 -4.51 4.89
C GLY A 68 13.01 -3.48 4.30
N PHE A 69 14.15 -3.28 4.95
CA PHE A 69 15.38 -3.08 4.19
C PHE A 69 15.98 -4.40 3.67
N ALA A 70 15.51 -5.60 4.04
CA ALA A 70 16.13 -6.86 3.59
C ALA A 70 16.19 -7.02 2.06
N GLY A 71 15.12 -6.61 1.36
CA GLY A 71 15.13 -6.60 -0.11
C GLY A 71 16.05 -5.53 -0.72
N LEU A 72 16.36 -4.48 0.04
CA LEU A 72 17.29 -3.42 -0.33
C LEU A 72 18.75 -3.80 0.00
N ASP A 73 18.98 -4.44 1.15
CA ASP A 73 20.25 -5.02 1.58
C ASP A 73 20.78 -5.96 0.49
N ALA A 74 19.94 -6.86 -0.03
CA ALA A 74 20.30 -7.77 -1.12
C ALA A 74 20.70 -7.07 -2.43
N LYS A 75 20.30 -5.81 -2.63
CA LYS A 75 20.60 -5.01 -3.84
C LYS A 75 21.62 -3.91 -3.56
N THR A 76 22.11 -3.80 -2.33
CA THR A 76 23.00 -2.72 -1.90
C THR A 76 24.25 -2.68 -2.77
N ASP A 77 24.85 -3.84 -3.05
CA ASP A 77 26.06 -3.95 -3.85
C ASP A 77 25.89 -3.48 -5.30
N THR A 78 24.65 -3.45 -5.81
CA THR A 78 24.34 -2.96 -7.16
C THR A 78 23.98 -1.48 -7.18
N ILE A 79 23.25 -1.01 -6.17
CA ILE A 79 22.68 0.35 -6.13
C ILE A 79 23.68 1.35 -5.58
N TRP A 80 24.40 0.98 -4.52
CA TRP A 80 25.28 1.88 -3.78
C TRP A 80 26.43 2.41 -4.64
N PRO A 81 27.15 1.59 -5.44
CA PRO A 81 28.21 2.11 -6.30
C PRO A 81 27.71 3.09 -7.37
N LEU A 82 26.49 2.88 -7.89
CA LEU A 82 25.87 3.78 -8.86
C LEU A 82 25.53 5.14 -8.24
N LEU A 83 25.04 5.13 -6.99
CA LEU A 83 24.77 6.36 -6.24
C LEU A 83 26.07 7.07 -5.85
N GLU A 84 27.10 6.35 -5.40
CA GLU A 84 28.41 6.93 -5.08
C GLU A 84 29.08 7.57 -6.30
N ALA A 85 28.96 6.94 -7.48
CA ALA A 85 29.48 7.50 -8.72
C ALA A 85 28.83 8.85 -9.07
N LYS A 86 27.55 9.03 -8.74
CA LYS A 86 26.81 10.28 -8.97
C LYS A 86 26.97 11.30 -7.85
N TYR A 87 27.12 10.85 -6.61
CA TYR A 87 27.18 11.67 -5.41
C TYR A 87 28.42 11.32 -4.56
N PRO A 88 29.58 11.94 -4.84
CA PRO A 88 30.84 11.60 -4.18
C PRO A 88 30.85 11.75 -2.66
N TYR A 89 30.00 12.63 -2.11
CA TYR A 89 29.86 12.85 -0.68
C TYR A 89 29.24 11.65 0.07
N LEU A 90 28.65 10.67 -0.64
CA LEU A 90 28.13 9.45 -0.01
C LEU A 90 29.23 8.49 0.44
N LYS A 91 30.43 8.60 -0.15
CA LYS A 91 31.58 7.73 0.16
C LYS A 91 32.00 7.79 1.63
N THR A 92 31.73 8.91 2.30
CA THR A 92 32.09 9.12 3.71
C THR A 92 31.17 8.39 4.68
N ILE A 93 30.01 7.92 4.22
CA ILE A 93 29.01 7.29 5.07
C ILE A 93 29.43 5.86 5.37
N GLN A 94 29.56 5.53 6.66
CA GLN A 94 29.94 4.19 7.11
C GLN A 94 28.75 3.46 7.71
N ASP A 95 27.84 4.16 8.38
CA ASP A 95 26.71 3.55 9.08
C ASP A 95 25.78 2.80 8.10
N LYS A 96 25.64 1.49 8.31
CA LYS A 96 24.79 0.61 7.50
C LYS A 96 23.34 1.12 7.49
N ARG A 97 22.86 1.67 8.60
CA ARG A 97 21.47 2.15 8.71
C ARG A 97 21.27 3.44 7.92
N ALA A 98 22.23 4.37 7.98
CA ALA A 98 22.27 5.56 7.14
C ALA A 98 22.28 5.20 5.64
N LYS A 99 23.12 4.24 5.22
CA LYS A 99 23.13 3.74 3.83
C LYS A 99 21.77 3.21 3.40
N ALA A 100 21.14 2.37 4.22
CA ALA A 100 19.83 1.81 3.93
C ALA A 100 18.74 2.89 3.80
N TRP A 101 18.76 3.89 4.68
CA TRP A 101 17.83 5.02 4.61
C TRP A 101 18.01 5.83 3.32
N ILE A 102 19.26 6.15 2.94
CA ILE A 102 19.56 6.88 1.70
C ILE A 102 19.10 6.11 0.47
N MET A 103 19.41 4.82 0.41
CA MET A 103 19.00 3.95 -0.70
C MET A 103 17.47 3.77 -0.81
N SER A 104 16.73 4.00 0.27
CA SER A 104 15.25 4.00 0.23
C SER A 104 14.65 5.28 -0.34
N ARG A 105 15.43 6.37 -0.40
CA ARG A 105 15.03 7.63 -1.02
C ARG A 105 15.41 7.73 -2.50
N LYS A 106 15.93 6.64 -3.07
CA LYS A 106 16.30 6.61 -4.48
C LYS A 106 15.06 6.61 -5.37
N ILE A 107 15.11 7.41 -6.41
CA ILE A 107 14.16 7.45 -7.51
C ILE A 107 14.81 6.73 -8.69
N LYS A 108 14.09 5.79 -9.29
CA LYS A 108 14.53 5.14 -10.52
C LYS A 108 14.07 5.97 -11.71
N ASN A 109 15.00 6.44 -12.54
CA ASN A 109 14.65 7.06 -13.81
C ASN A 109 14.27 5.96 -14.82
N PRO A 110 13.03 5.92 -15.34
CA PRO A 110 12.59 4.88 -16.26
C PRO A 110 13.31 4.94 -17.61
N GLU A 111 13.80 6.10 -18.05
CA GLU A 111 14.42 6.29 -19.37
C GLU A 111 15.89 5.86 -19.39
N THR A 112 16.64 6.21 -18.34
CA THR A 112 18.08 5.95 -18.26
C THR A 112 18.42 4.72 -17.41
N ASN A 113 17.41 4.09 -16.79
CA ASN A 113 17.54 2.99 -15.83
C ASN A 113 18.52 3.32 -14.67
N SER A 114 18.79 4.60 -14.44
CA SER A 114 19.69 5.10 -13.41
C SER A 114 18.95 5.36 -12.10
N TYR A 115 19.69 5.37 -10.99
CA TYR A 115 19.17 5.71 -9.67
C TYR A 115 19.61 7.13 -9.29
N GLU A 116 18.66 7.94 -8.89
CA GLU A 116 18.89 9.33 -8.47
C GLU A 116 18.32 9.55 -7.07
N LEU A 117 18.78 10.57 -6.35
CA LEU A 117 18.19 10.93 -5.07
C LEU A 117 17.11 11.99 -5.30
N GLY A 118 15.99 11.88 -4.56
CA GLY A 118 14.93 12.90 -4.64
C GLY A 118 15.44 14.28 -4.18
N PRO A 119 15.00 15.38 -4.82
CA PRO A 119 15.48 16.73 -4.52
C PRO A 119 15.35 17.09 -3.03
N ASP A 120 14.22 16.75 -2.43
CA ASP A 120 13.90 17.00 -1.01
C ASP A 120 14.79 16.22 -0.04
N SER A 121 15.46 15.16 -0.50
CA SER A 121 16.30 14.32 0.36
C SER A 121 17.74 14.83 0.46
N HIS A 122 18.22 15.65 -0.48
CA HIS A 122 19.61 16.10 -0.54
C HIS A 122 20.04 16.85 0.73
N GLU A 123 19.27 17.83 1.19
CA GLU A 123 19.62 18.62 2.38
C GLU A 123 19.77 17.74 3.63
N THR A 124 18.86 16.78 3.79
CA THR A 124 18.90 15.84 4.92
C THR A 124 20.10 14.89 4.81
N ILE A 125 20.43 14.45 3.61
CA ILE A 125 21.58 13.57 3.36
C ILE A 125 22.90 14.31 3.63
N GLU A 126 23.03 15.56 3.20
CA GLU A 126 24.19 16.38 3.53
C GLU A 126 24.32 16.59 5.04
N CYS A 127 23.20 16.82 5.73
CA CYS A 127 23.18 16.95 7.18
C CYS A 127 23.62 15.64 7.87
N LEU A 128 23.19 14.48 7.37
CA LEU A 128 23.64 13.17 7.84
C LEU A 128 25.15 12.98 7.67
N VAL A 129 25.69 13.27 6.48
CA VAL A 129 27.14 13.17 6.20
C VAL A 129 27.95 14.06 7.15
N ARG A 130 27.52 15.32 7.33
CA ARG A 130 28.20 16.26 8.24
C ARG A 130 28.14 15.78 9.69
N THR A 131 27.00 15.24 10.11
CA THR A 131 26.79 14.77 11.49
C THR A 131 27.59 13.51 11.77
N GLU A 132 27.64 12.57 10.83
CA GLU A 132 28.46 11.36 10.95
C GLU A 132 29.94 11.72 11.08
N ARG A 133 30.45 12.65 10.27
CA ARG A 133 31.83 13.13 10.39
C ARG A 133 32.13 13.72 11.76
N LYS A 134 31.23 14.58 12.28
CA LYS A 134 31.37 15.16 13.63
C LYS A 134 31.36 14.08 14.72
N MET A 135 30.49 13.08 14.60
CA MET A 135 30.43 11.98 15.58
C MET A 135 31.71 11.13 15.59
N ILE A 136 32.34 10.95 14.43
CA ILE A 136 33.63 10.27 14.31
C ILE A 136 34.74 11.12 14.96
N GLU A 137 34.78 12.42 14.68
CA GLU A 137 35.75 13.36 15.26
C GLU A 137 35.61 13.44 16.80
N ASP A 138 34.38 13.51 17.30
CA ASP A 138 34.07 13.61 18.73
C ASP A 138 34.17 12.27 19.48
N GLY A 139 34.40 11.15 18.78
CA GLY A 139 34.42 9.80 19.35
C GLY A 139 33.06 9.32 19.88
N SER A 140 31.98 10.03 19.57
CA SER A 140 30.60 9.68 19.97
C SER A 140 29.92 8.69 19.02
N TYR A 141 30.62 8.28 17.96
CA TYR A 141 30.14 7.33 16.97
C TYR A 141 29.75 5.99 17.61
N PHE A 142 28.46 5.63 17.53
CA PHE A 142 27.84 4.44 18.12
C PHE A 142 27.87 4.32 19.65
N VAL A 143 28.24 5.38 20.38
CA VAL A 143 28.18 5.39 21.84
C VAL A 143 26.72 5.44 22.29
N GLY A 144 26.29 4.50 23.14
CA GLY A 144 24.98 4.57 23.80
C GLY A 144 23.75 4.36 22.91
N LYS A 145 23.87 3.63 21.80
CA LYS A 145 22.80 3.41 20.78
C LYS A 145 22.42 4.67 19.99
N GLU A 146 23.26 5.70 20.00
CA GLU A 146 23.11 6.86 19.12
C GLU A 146 23.73 6.58 17.74
N ASP A 147 22.95 6.80 16.68
CA ASP A 147 23.38 6.74 15.29
C ASP A 147 23.20 8.12 14.62
N PRO A 148 23.88 8.39 13.49
CA PRO A 148 23.76 9.66 12.79
C PRO A 148 22.31 10.00 12.43
N ILE A 149 21.49 8.99 12.16
CA ILE A 149 20.07 9.15 11.85
C ILE A 149 19.28 9.67 13.06
N VAL A 150 19.43 9.08 14.24
CA VAL A 150 18.73 9.53 15.46
C VAL A 150 19.13 10.95 15.81
N ARG A 151 20.37 11.36 15.53
CA ARG A 151 20.84 12.72 15.82
C ARG A 151 20.28 13.76 14.87
N VAL A 152 20.10 13.43 13.59
CA VAL A 152 19.55 14.36 12.58
C VAL A 152 18.02 14.37 12.58
N MET A 153 17.38 13.21 12.73
CA MET A 153 15.92 13.05 12.58
C MET A 153 15.18 12.79 13.90
N GLY A 154 15.90 12.68 15.03
CA GLY A 154 15.34 12.36 16.33
C GLY A 154 15.07 10.86 16.52
N ARG A 155 14.80 10.44 17.77
CA ARG A 155 14.55 9.03 18.13
C ARG A 155 13.28 8.43 17.50
N GLU A 156 12.35 9.28 17.07
CA GLU A 156 11.06 8.89 16.51
C GLU A 156 11.03 8.88 14.96
N HIS A 157 12.20 8.95 14.32
CA HIS A 157 12.28 8.89 12.87
C HIS A 157 11.66 7.59 12.29
N GLY A 158 10.97 7.71 11.13
CA GLY A 158 10.16 6.65 10.51
C GLY A 158 10.88 5.39 10.00
N GLY A 159 12.11 5.13 10.44
CA GLY A 159 12.92 3.95 10.10
C GLY A 159 12.85 2.81 11.13
N ARG A 160 11.76 2.72 11.91
CA ARG A 160 11.60 1.76 13.02
C ARG A 160 10.42 0.79 12.86
N THR A 161 9.53 0.91 11.86
CA THR A 161 8.34 0.03 11.74
C THR A 161 7.88 -0.33 10.31
N ARG A 162 7.86 -1.66 10.02
CA ARG A 162 7.45 -2.52 8.87
C ARG A 162 8.13 -2.49 7.50
N ALA A 163 7.56 -2.57 6.31
CA ALA A 163 8.23 -2.29 5.00
C ALA A 163 7.70 -3.15 3.88
N VAL A 164 7.19 -2.48 2.86
CA VAL A 164 6.96 -3.03 1.54
C VAL A 164 7.95 -2.31 0.62
N SER A 165 8.78 -3.09 -0.07
CA SER A 165 9.73 -2.60 -1.07
C SER A 165 8.99 -1.88 -2.20
N GLU A 166 9.44 -0.67 -2.53
CA GLU A 166 9.03 0.12 -3.70
C GLU A 166 9.63 -0.46 -4.99
N LEU A 167 9.29 -1.71 -5.27
CA LEU A 167 9.46 -2.31 -6.59
C LEU A 167 8.07 -2.48 -7.17
N ILE A 168 7.51 -1.36 -7.63
CA ILE A 168 6.34 -1.37 -8.51
C ILE A 168 6.76 -2.19 -9.74
N GLY A 169 6.21 -3.40 -9.87
CA GLY A 169 6.26 -4.17 -11.12
C GLY A 169 7.05 -5.48 -11.15
N ASN A 170 7.34 -6.15 -10.04
CA ASN A 170 7.62 -7.60 -10.12
C ASN A 170 7.29 -8.33 -8.81
N ILE A 171 6.00 -8.57 -8.61
CA ILE A 171 5.54 -9.65 -7.73
C ILE A 171 5.73 -10.94 -8.53
N ILE A 172 6.92 -11.52 -8.46
CA ILE A 172 7.07 -12.95 -8.65
C ILE A 172 6.78 -13.54 -7.28
N TRP A 173 5.61 -14.14 -7.12
CA TRP A 173 5.31 -15.03 -6.01
C TRP A 173 6.11 -16.32 -6.22
N PRO A 174 6.99 -16.75 -5.31
CA PRO A 174 7.19 -18.15 -5.06
C PRO A 174 6.42 -18.52 -3.79
N PHE A 175 5.39 -19.34 -3.97
CA PHE A 175 5.04 -20.51 -3.15
C PHE A 175 5.06 -20.40 -1.61
N TRP A 176 4.00 -20.88 -0.96
CA TRP A 176 3.97 -22.28 -0.47
C TRP A 176 2.55 -22.66 0.00
N LEU A 177 2.15 -23.89 -0.40
CA LEU A 177 1.05 -24.77 0.06
C LEU A 177 -0.41 -24.34 -0.15
#